data_AF-A0A531LMI8-F1
#
_entry.id   AF-A0A531LMI8-F1
#
_cell.length_a   1.000
_cell.length_b   1.000
_cell.length_c   1.000
_cell.angle_alpha   90.00
_cell.angle_beta   90.00
_cell.angle_gamma   90.00
#
_symmetry.space_group_name_H-M   'P 1'
#
loop_
_entity.id
_entity.type
_entity.pdbx_description
1 polymer ?
#
loop_
_entity_poly.entity_id
_entity_poly.type
_entity_poly.pdbx_seq_one_letter_code
_entity_poly.pdbx_strand_id
1 'polypeptide(L)'
;SQSGSCRIADAIVTVKVKVILPEWRRSRKADADVKLFWDTLSADIKRHEERHVEIAKNHARQLEDALKASYPQRSCAEAKARAAQITAAELARHDQDQVR
;
A
#
# COMPACT_ATOMS: atom_id res chain seq x y z
N SER A 1 -1.87 11.26 -33.72
CA SER A 1 -1.99 12.07 -32.50
C SER A 1 -2.69 13.35 -32.90
N GLN A 2 -4.02 13.44 -32.73
CA GLN A 2 -4.79 14.61 -33.14
C GLN A 2 -4.84 15.64 -32.01
N SER A 3 -4.65 16.88 -32.43
CA SER A 3 -4.58 18.14 -31.70
C SER A 3 -5.74 18.36 -30.73
N GLY A 4 -5.42 18.56 -29.45
CA GLY A 4 -6.31 19.18 -28.47
C GLY A 4 -6.69 18.35 -27.24
N SER A 5 -6.24 17.09 -27.11
CA SER A 5 -6.45 16.32 -25.88
C SER A 5 -5.25 15.45 -25.51
N CYS A 6 -5.06 15.22 -24.22
CA CYS A 6 -3.96 14.46 -23.65
C CYS A 6 -4.51 13.42 -22.68
N ARG A 7 -4.04 12.18 -22.75
CA ARG A 7 -4.49 11.08 -21.89
C ARG A 7 -3.31 10.35 -21.28
N ILE A 8 -3.55 9.66 -20.17
CA ILE A 8 -2.60 8.69 -19.64
C ILE A 8 -2.59 7.49 -20.60
N ALA A 9 -1.43 7.23 -21.20
CA ALA A 9 -1.27 6.13 -22.16
C ALA A 9 -1.10 4.79 -21.45
N ASP A 10 -0.36 4.79 -20.36
CA ASP A 10 -0.11 3.64 -19.48
C ASP A 10 0.26 4.14 -18.07
N ALA A 11 0.15 3.25 -17.08
CA ALA A 11 0.57 3.50 -15.71
C ALA A 11 1.15 2.23 -15.11
N ILE A 12 2.24 2.36 -14.37
CA ILE A 12 2.87 1.27 -13.60
C ILE A 12 3.07 1.81 -12.19
N VAL A 13 2.55 1.09 -11.20
CA VAL A 13 2.68 1.45 -9.78
C VAL A 13 3.46 0.34 -9.08
N THR A 14 4.56 0.72 -8.42
CA THR A 14 5.45 -0.22 -7.74
C THR A 14 5.43 0.02 -6.24
N VAL A 15 5.17 -1.04 -5.47
CA VAL A 15 5.26 -1.00 -4.01
C VAL A 15 6.60 -1.53 -3.55
N LYS A 16 7.26 -0.81 -2.66
CA LYS A 16 8.44 -1.28 -1.92
C LYS A 16 8.10 -1.29 -0.44
N VAL A 17 8.12 -2.46 0.18
CA VAL A 17 7.82 -2.62 1.61
C VAL A 17 9.01 -3.25 2.32
N LYS A 18 9.30 -2.74 3.52
CA LYS A 18 10.23 -3.33 4.46
C LYS A 18 9.48 -3.58 5.76
N VAL A 19 9.19 -4.86 6.03
CA VAL A 19 8.56 -5.28 7.29
C VAL A 19 9.64 -5.37 8.38
N ILE A 20 9.36 -4.83 9.56
CA ILE A 20 10.24 -4.88 10.73
C ILE A 20 9.48 -5.59 11.83
N LEU A 21 10.02 -6.70 12.34
CA LEU A 21 9.42 -7.48 13.42
C LEU A 21 10.27 -7.38 14.69
N PRO A 22 9.64 -7.36 15.88
CA PRO A 22 10.37 -7.48 17.14
C PRO A 22 10.97 -8.89 17.25
N GLU A 23 12.23 -8.96 17.70
CA GLU A 23 12.88 -10.24 18.01
C GLU A 23 12.77 -10.53 19.50
N TRP A 24 12.23 -11.70 19.84
CA TRP A 24 12.23 -12.18 21.21
C TRP A 24 13.38 -13.17 21.45
N ARG A 25 14.32 -12.82 22.34
CA ARG A 25 15.37 -13.74 22.78
C ARG A 25 14.81 -14.73 23.80
N ARG A 26 14.42 -15.91 23.33
CA ARG A 26 13.89 -16.99 24.18
C ARG A 26 14.93 -17.43 25.21
N SER A 27 14.73 -17.10 26.48
CA SER A 27 15.50 -17.73 27.56
C SER A 27 15.14 -19.21 27.61
N ARG A 28 16.16 -20.09 27.60
CA ARG A 28 15.94 -21.54 27.77
C ARG A 28 15.19 -21.87 29.07
N LYS A 29 15.33 -21.00 30.09
CA LYS A 29 14.72 -21.13 31.42
C LYS A 29 13.29 -20.57 31.52
N ALA A 30 12.75 -19.97 30.46
CA ALA A 30 11.37 -19.46 30.51
C ALA A 30 10.37 -20.61 30.66
N ASP A 31 9.36 -20.38 31.51
CA ASP A 31 8.26 -21.32 31.73
C ASP A 31 7.47 -21.58 30.43
N ALA A 32 6.83 -22.74 30.36
CA ALA A 32 6.09 -23.16 29.16
C ALA A 32 4.98 -22.16 28.77
N ASP A 33 4.24 -21.66 29.76
CA ASP A 33 3.16 -20.69 29.55
C ASP A 33 3.68 -19.37 28.99
N VAL A 34 4.84 -18.91 29.47
CA VAL A 34 5.51 -17.71 28.96
C VAL A 34 5.91 -17.90 27.50
N LYS A 35 6.46 -19.07 27.15
CA LYS A 35 6.82 -19.38 25.75
C LYS A 35 5.60 -19.39 24.84
N LEU A 36 4.51 -20.03 25.26
CA LEU A 36 3.26 -20.08 24.50
C LEU A 36 2.70 -18.67 24.27
N PHE A 37 2.63 -17.85 25.33
CA PHE A 37 2.17 -16.47 25.24
C PHE A 37 2.97 -15.66 24.20
N TRP A 38 4.30 -15.72 24.26
CA TRP A 38 5.15 -14.99 23.33
C TRP A 38 5.05 -15.52 21.89
N ASP A 39 4.89 -16.83 21.71
CA ASP A 39 4.72 -17.43 20.39
C ASP A 39 3.41 -16.97 19.74
N THR A 40 2.32 -16.93 20.50
CA THR A 40 1.05 -16.39 20.03
C THR A 40 1.14 -14.91 19.71
N LEU A 41 1.72 -14.10 20.61
CA LEU A 41 1.86 -12.65 20.39
C LEU A 41 2.75 -12.33 19.17
N SER A 42 3.89 -13.03 19.02
CA SER A 42 4.78 -12.81 17.88
C SER A 42 4.12 -13.18 16.56
N ALA A 43 3.35 -14.27 16.51
CA ALA A 43 2.59 -14.65 15.33
C ALA A 43 1.48 -13.62 15.02
N ASP A 44 0.86 -13.05 16.04
CA ASP A 44 -0.16 -12.02 15.91
C ASP A 44 0.40 -10.73 15.31
N ILE A 45 1.51 -10.23 15.87
CA ILE A 45 2.23 -9.06 15.36
C ILE A 45 2.64 -9.30 13.90
N LYS A 46 3.23 -10.45 13.58
CA LYS A 46 3.63 -10.75 12.21
C LYS A 46 2.45 -10.68 11.24
N ARG A 47 1.30 -11.27 11.58
CA ARG A 47 0.10 -11.23 10.75
C ARG A 47 -0.45 -9.81 10.61
N HIS A 48 -0.37 -8.99 11.66
CA HIS A 48 -0.74 -7.58 11.61
C HIS A 48 0.15 -6.82 10.62
N GLU A 49 1.47 -6.98 10.70
CA GLU A 49 2.39 -6.31 9.77
C GLU A 49 2.21 -6.81 8.32
N GLU A 50 1.95 -8.11 8.11
CA GLU A 50 1.64 -8.66 6.79
C GLU A 50 0.37 -8.06 6.18
N ARG A 51 -0.64 -7.75 7.01
CA ARG A 51 -1.86 -7.07 6.55
C ARG A 51 -1.57 -5.67 6.00
N HIS A 52 -0.66 -4.92 6.61
CA HIS A 52 -0.22 -3.61 6.09
C HIS A 52 0.41 -3.72 4.70
N VAL A 53 1.18 -4.79 4.46
CA VAL A 53 1.74 -5.08 3.12
C VAL A 53 0.64 -5.30 2.10
N GLU A 54 -0.39 -6.07 2.44
CA GLU A 54 -1.50 -6.36 1.54
C GLU A 54 -2.37 -5.13 1.26
N ILE A 55 -2.60 -4.28 2.27
CA ILE A 55 -3.26 -2.97 2.09
C ILE A 55 -2.48 -2.14 1.07
N ALA A 56 -1.16 -2.02 1.22
CA ALA A 56 -0.31 -1.27 0.30
C ALA A 56 -0.39 -1.80 -1.15
N LYS A 57 -0.35 -3.13 -1.34
CA LYS A 57 -0.50 -3.76 -2.66
C LYS A 57 -1.87 -3.50 -3.28
N ASN A 58 -2.93 -3.60 -2.48
CA ASN A 58 -4.29 -3.39 -2.95
C ASN A 58 -4.51 -1.96 -3.44
N HIS A 59 -4.05 -0.96 -2.68
CA HIS A 59 -4.15 0.44 -3.07
C HIS A 59 -3.23 0.79 -4.26
N ALA A 60 -2.07 0.15 -4.38
CA ALA A 60 -1.22 0.33 -5.56
C ALA A 60 -1.92 -0.16 -6.85
N ARG A 61 -2.61 -1.31 -6.78
CA ARG A 61 -3.41 -1.80 -7.91
C ARG A 61 -4.58 -0.87 -8.21
N GLN A 62 -5.31 -0.40 -7.20
CA GLN A 62 -6.39 0.56 -7.37
C GLN A 62 -5.90 1.89 -7.98
N LEU A 63 -4.71 2.36 -7.58
CA LEU A 63 -4.08 3.53 -8.18
C LEU A 63 -3.80 3.32 -9.66
N GLU A 64 -3.18 2.19 -10.01
CA GLU A 64 -2.84 1.85 -11.39
C GLU A 64 -4.10 1.80 -12.27
N ASP A 65 -5.13 1.11 -11.79
CA ASP A 65 -6.43 0.99 -12.47
C ASP A 65 -7.10 2.36 -12.64
N ALA A 66 -7.09 3.20 -11.60
CA ALA A 66 -7.67 4.54 -11.65
C ALA A 66 -6.94 5.49 -12.61
N LEU A 67 -5.61 5.39 -12.70
CA LEU A 67 -4.82 6.16 -13.66
C LEU A 67 -5.12 5.71 -15.09
N LYS A 68 -5.17 4.40 -15.34
CA LYS A 68 -5.50 3.82 -16.65
C LYS A 68 -6.92 4.14 -17.10
N ALA A 69 -7.87 4.20 -16.17
CA ALA A 69 -9.26 4.56 -16.43
C ALA A 69 -9.49 6.07 -16.59
N SER A 70 -8.47 6.92 -16.41
CA SER A 70 -8.64 8.37 -16.50
C SER A 70 -8.99 8.82 -17.93
N TYR A 71 -10.05 9.62 -18.05
CA TYR A 71 -10.47 10.17 -19.33
C TYR A 71 -9.42 11.13 -19.90
N PRO A 72 -9.31 11.25 -21.25
CA PRO A 72 -8.52 12.28 -21.89
C PRO A 72 -8.91 13.68 -21.39
N GLN A 73 -7.91 14.51 -21.08
CA GLN A 73 -8.06 15.90 -20.67
C GLN A 73 -7.75 16.85 -21.84
N ARG A 74 -8.10 18.12 -21.73
CA ARG A 74 -7.95 19.11 -22.82
C ARG A 74 -6.50 19.53 -23.02
N SER A 75 -5.66 19.35 -22.00
CA SER A 75 -4.23 19.61 -22.07
C SER A 75 -3.45 18.57 -21.27
N CYS A 76 -2.16 18.40 -21.59
CA CYS A 76 -1.29 17.53 -20.80
C CYS A 76 -1.06 18.06 -19.38
N ALA A 77 -1.18 19.38 -19.17
CA ALA A 77 -1.15 19.98 -17.84
C ALA A 77 -2.36 19.52 -17.01
N GLU A 78 -3.55 19.54 -17.59
CA GLU A 78 -4.77 19.01 -16.95
C GLU A 78 -4.68 17.49 -16.71
N ALA A 79 -4.17 16.72 -17.67
CA ALA A 79 -3.95 15.27 -17.50
C ALA A 79 -2.99 14.97 -16.33
N LYS A 80 -1.89 15.72 -16.23
CA LYS A 80 -0.94 15.61 -15.11
C LYS A 80 -1.57 16.01 -13.78
N ALA A 81 -2.34 17.10 -13.75
CA ALA A 81 -3.05 17.53 -12.56
C ALA A 81 -4.08 16.49 -12.10
N ARG A 82 -4.81 15.90 -13.06
CA ARG A 82 -5.77 14.83 -12.79
C ARG A 82 -5.10 13.58 -12.24
N ALA A 83 -3.97 13.17 -12.82
CA ALA A 83 -3.16 12.06 -12.29
C ALA A 83 -2.74 12.32 -10.84
N ALA A 84 -2.25 13.53 -10.52
CA ALA A 84 -1.86 13.90 -9.16
C ALA A 84 -3.04 13.87 -8.17
N GLN A 85 -4.23 14.31 -8.58
CA GLN A 85 -5.44 14.22 -7.76
C GLN A 85 -5.83 12.76 -7.47
N ILE A 86 -5.79 11.89 -8.49
CA ILE A 86 -6.08 10.46 -8.34
C ILE A 86 -5.08 9.84 -7.35
N THR A 87 -3.78 10.11 -7.54
CA THR A 87 -2.72 9.63 -6.65
C THR A 87 -2.92 10.10 -5.21
N ALA A 88 -3.19 11.39 -4.99
CA ALA A 88 -3.39 11.91 -3.64
C ALA A 88 -4.62 11.29 -2.95
N ALA A 89 -5.71 11.10 -3.68
CA ALA A 89 -6.91 10.49 -3.14
C ALA A 89 -6.70 9.01 -2.78
N GLU A 90 -5.95 8.27 -3.59
CA GLU A 90 -5.64 6.87 -3.32
C GLU A 90 -4.65 6.71 -2.17
N LEU A 91 -3.65 7.57 -2.07
CA LEU A 91 -2.73 7.60 -0.92
C LEU A 91 -3.46 7.93 0.38
N ALA A 92 -4.41 8.87 0.37
CA ALA A 92 -5.20 9.18 1.55
C ALA A 92 -6.08 8.00 2.00
N ARG A 93 -6.66 7.24 1.06
CA ARG A 93 -7.40 6.00 1.37
C ARG A 93 -6.48 4.92 1.93
N HIS A 94 -5.32 4.73 1.31
CA HIS A 94 -4.28 3.84 1.81
C HIS A 94 -3.94 4.15 3.27
N ASP A 95 -3.62 5.40 3.59
CA ASP A 95 -3.22 5.81 4.93
C ASP A 95 -4.34 5.61 5.96
N GLN A 96 -5.59 5.80 5.56
CA GLN A 96 -6.76 5.51 6.40
C GLN A 96 -6.96 4.02 6.66
N ASP A 97 -6.63 3.16 5.70
CA ASP A 97 -6.76 1.71 5.86
C ASP A 97 -5.58 1.11 6.65
N GLN A 98 -4.39 1.74 6.60
CA GLN A 98 -3.21 1.37 7.41
C GLN A 98 -3.44 1.51 8.93
N VAL A 99 -4.42 2.31 9.37
CA VAL A 99 -4.74 2.46 10.80
C VAL A 99 -5.84 1.52 11.30
N ARG A 100 -6.35 0.64 10.43
CA ARG A 100 -7.44 -0.30 10.72
C ARG A 100 -6.99 -1.72 11.01
#